data_AF-A0A0H3CEN2-F1
#
_entry.id   AF-A0A0H3CEN2-F1
#
_cell.length_a   1.000
_cell.length_b   1.000
_cell.length_c   1.000
_cell.angle_alpha   90.00
_cell.angle_beta   90.00
_cell.angle_gamma   90.00
#
_symmetry.space_group_name_H-M   'P 1'
#
loop_
_entity.id
_entity.type
_entity.pdbx_description
1 polymer ?
#
loop_
_entity_poly.entity_id
_entity_poly.type
_entity_poly.pdbx_seq_one_letter_code
_entity_poly.pdbx_strand_id
1 'polypeptide(L)'
;MQRATTRLCIQCGLFLLQHGAESALVEELSTRLGLALGMDSVESAISSNAIVLTTIKDGQCLTSTRKNHDRGINMHVVTEVQHIVILAEHKLLDLKEIEKRFNQIKPALLNKSDFG
;
A
#
# COMPACT_ATOMS: atom_id res chain seq x y z
N MET A 1 4.49 16.12 -6.28
CA MET A 1 3.36 15.16 -6.38
C MET A 1 3.86 13.72 -6.40
N GLN A 2 4.63 13.30 -7.43
CA GLN A 2 5.14 11.92 -7.59
C GLN A 2 5.72 11.33 -6.30
N ARG A 3 6.65 12.00 -5.60
CA ARG A 3 7.22 11.52 -4.33
C ARG A 3 6.18 11.12 -3.28
N ALA A 4 5.11 11.88 -3.14
CA ALA A 4 4.06 11.58 -2.18
C ALA A 4 3.23 10.38 -2.66
N THR A 5 2.92 10.30 -3.95
CA THR A 5 2.27 9.14 -4.58
C THR A 5 3.11 7.86 -4.42
N THR A 6 4.41 7.89 -4.74
CA THR A 6 5.33 6.74 -4.55
C THR A 6 5.32 6.26 -3.10
N ARG A 7 5.29 7.19 -2.13
CA ARG A 7 5.23 6.86 -0.71
C ARG A 7 3.92 6.15 -0.35
N LEU A 8 2.79 6.60 -0.88
CA LEU A 8 1.49 5.96 -0.63
C LEU A 8 1.38 4.60 -1.34
N CYS A 9 1.86 4.48 -2.58
CA CYS A 9 1.89 3.22 -3.31
C CYS A 9 2.72 2.15 -2.56
N ILE A 10 3.93 2.49 -2.11
CA ILE A 10 4.74 1.52 -1.37
C ILE A 10 4.18 1.22 0.03
N GLN A 11 3.48 2.16 0.65
CA GLN A 11 2.77 1.93 1.91
C GLN A 11 1.56 1.00 1.71
N CYS A 12 0.80 1.18 0.63
CA CYS A 12 -0.29 0.30 0.21
C CYS A 12 0.23 -1.14 0.04
N GLY A 13 1.27 -1.31 -0.78
CA GLY A 13 1.87 -2.62 -0.99
C GLY A 13 2.43 -3.24 0.28
N LEU A 14 3.06 -2.44 1.15
CA LEU A 14 3.58 -2.92 2.43
C LEU A 14 2.47 -3.37 3.38
N PHE A 15 1.34 -2.65 3.50
CA PHE A 15 0.22 -3.10 4.33
C PHE A 15 -0.34 -4.43 3.87
N LEU A 16 -0.55 -4.58 2.55
CA LEU A 16 -1.05 -5.82 1.97
C LEU A 16 -0.10 -6.98 2.25
N LEU A 17 1.19 -6.79 1.93
CA LEU A 17 2.22 -7.82 2.10
C LEU A 17 2.44 -8.21 3.56
N GLN A 18 2.41 -7.25 4.49
CA GLN A 18 2.54 -7.51 5.94
C GLN A 18 1.37 -8.31 6.51
N HIS A 19 0.20 -8.28 5.85
CA HIS A 19 -1.04 -8.86 6.34
C HIS A 19 -1.52 -10.08 5.54
N GLY A 20 -0.59 -10.72 4.85
CA GLY A 20 -0.81 -12.01 4.18
C GLY A 20 -1.53 -11.91 2.84
N ALA A 21 -1.60 -10.72 2.22
CA ALA A 21 -2.10 -10.62 0.85
C ALA A 21 -1.13 -11.29 -0.13
N GLU A 22 -1.69 -11.93 -1.15
CA GLU A 22 -0.92 -12.51 -2.25
C GLU A 22 -0.15 -11.43 -3.02
N SER A 23 1.04 -11.76 -3.53
CA SER A 23 1.89 -10.81 -4.25
C SER A 23 1.20 -10.20 -5.48
N ALA A 24 0.37 -10.97 -6.18
CA ALA A 24 -0.42 -10.47 -7.31
C ALA A 24 -1.37 -9.35 -6.88
N LEU A 25 -2.04 -9.48 -5.74
CA LEU A 25 -2.93 -8.45 -5.19
C LEU A 25 -2.15 -7.22 -4.71
N VAL A 26 -0.98 -7.44 -4.11
CA VAL A 26 -0.06 -6.36 -3.68
C VAL A 26 0.36 -5.50 -4.87
N GLU A 27 0.77 -6.14 -5.97
CA GLU A 27 1.16 -5.47 -7.22
C GLU A 27 -0.03 -4.73 -7.85
N GLU A 28 -1.18 -5.38 -7.97
CA GLU A 28 -2.38 -4.81 -8.59
C GLU A 28 -2.83 -3.53 -7.88
N LEU A 29 -3.01 -3.58 -6.55
CA LEU A 29 -3.54 -2.46 -5.79
C LEU A 29 -2.56 -1.29 -5.68
N SER A 30 -1.26 -1.58 -5.53
CA SER A 30 -0.23 -0.54 -5.50
C SER A 30 -0.16 0.21 -6.84
N THR A 31 -0.38 -0.52 -7.94
CA THR A 31 -0.43 0.04 -9.30
C THR A 31 -1.65 0.89 -9.52
N ARG A 32 -2.84 0.35 -9.24
CA ARG A 32 -4.12 1.05 -9.34
C ARG A 32 -4.12 2.35 -8.54
N LEU A 33 -3.59 2.34 -7.32
CA LEU A 33 -3.45 3.55 -6.50
C LEU A 33 -2.59 4.63 -7.16
N GLY A 34 -1.44 4.26 -7.74
CA GLY A 34 -0.55 5.23 -8.39
C GLY A 34 -1.17 5.82 -9.65
N LEU A 35 -1.86 5.00 -10.44
CA LEU A 35 -2.61 5.46 -11.61
C LEU A 35 -3.75 6.42 -11.22
N ALA A 36 -4.52 6.08 -10.18
CA ALA A 36 -5.57 6.95 -9.64
C ALA A 36 -5.02 8.31 -9.17
N LEU A 37 -3.79 8.34 -8.65
CA LEU A 37 -3.07 9.53 -8.22
C LEU A 37 -2.28 10.23 -9.33
N GLY A 38 -2.47 9.81 -10.59
CA GLY A 38 -1.98 10.50 -11.78
C GLY A 38 -0.56 10.11 -12.22
N MET A 39 -0.03 8.97 -11.77
CA MET A 39 1.18 8.36 -12.36
C MET A 39 0.84 7.75 -13.72
N ASP A 40 1.84 7.69 -14.61
CA ASP A 40 1.65 7.09 -15.93
C ASP A 40 1.79 5.56 -15.85
N SER A 41 2.70 5.09 -14.99
CA SER A 41 2.80 3.69 -14.62
C SER A 41 3.40 3.50 -13.23
N VAL A 42 3.20 2.31 -12.70
CA VAL A 42 3.79 1.83 -11.45
C VAL A 42 4.32 0.42 -11.71
N GLU A 43 5.52 0.15 -11.24
CA GLU A 43 6.18 -1.14 -11.35
C GLU A 43 6.57 -1.61 -9.95
N SER A 44 6.46 -2.90 -9.66
CA SER A 44 6.88 -3.44 -8.37
C SER A 44 7.60 -4.78 -8.50
N ALA A 45 8.58 -4.98 -7.63
CA ALA A 45 9.22 -6.26 -7.39
C ALA A 45 9.04 -6.62 -5.91
N ILE A 46 8.51 -7.82 -5.66
CA ILE A 46 8.12 -8.26 -4.32
C ILE A 46 8.95 -9.51 -3.97
N SER A 47 9.55 -9.50 -2.80
CA SER A 47 10.16 -10.67 -2.16
C SER A 47 9.49 -10.95 -0.82
N SER A 48 9.86 -12.05 -0.16
CA SER A 48 9.35 -12.37 1.18
C SER A 48 9.69 -11.32 2.23
N ASN A 49 10.80 -10.59 2.06
CA ASN A 49 11.35 -9.67 3.05
C ASN A 49 11.39 -8.20 2.60
N ALA A 50 10.96 -7.88 1.38
CA ALA A 50 11.01 -6.53 0.87
C ALA A 50 10.01 -6.30 -0.27
N ILE A 51 9.68 -5.02 -0.45
CA ILE A 51 8.99 -4.52 -1.64
C ILE A 51 9.84 -3.39 -2.24
N VAL A 52 10.06 -3.46 -3.54
CA VAL A 52 10.65 -2.40 -4.36
C VAL A 52 9.54 -1.90 -5.27
N LEU A 53 9.32 -0.58 -5.30
CA LEU A 53 8.27 0.04 -6.09
C LEU A 53 8.81 1.26 -6.82
N THR A 54 8.54 1.33 -8.12
CA THR A 54 8.87 2.47 -8.98
C THR A 54 7.59 3.10 -9.49
N THR A 55 7.45 4.42 -9.34
CA THR A 55 6.42 5.20 -10.04
C THR A 55 7.06 5.97 -11.19
N ILE A 56 6.39 6.00 -12.33
CA ILE A 56 6.85 6.72 -13.53
C ILE A 56 5.86 7.86 -13.82
N LYS A 57 6.40 9.06 -14.03
CA LYS A 57 5.62 10.23 -14.42
C LYS A 57 6.42 11.12 -15.37
N ASP A 58 5.87 11.42 -16.54
CA ASP A 58 6.46 12.29 -17.56
C ASP A 58 7.90 11.87 -17.91
N GLY A 59 8.12 10.54 -18.03
CA GLY A 59 9.44 9.94 -18.27
C GLY A 59 10.40 9.95 -17.08
N GLN A 60 9.99 10.48 -15.93
CA GLN A 60 10.79 10.48 -14.68
C GLN A 60 10.41 9.29 -13.80
N CYS A 61 11.41 8.54 -13.36
CA CYS A 61 11.24 7.40 -12.47
C CYS A 61 11.60 7.78 -11.03
N LEU A 62 10.78 7.34 -10.08
CA LEU A 62 11.11 7.38 -8.65
C LEU A 62 10.89 6.01 -8.03
N THR A 63 11.99 5.41 -7.57
CA THR A 63 12.00 4.10 -6.91
C THR A 63 12.09 4.24 -5.40
N SER A 64 11.35 3.42 -4.68
CA SER A 64 11.44 3.29 -3.23
C SER A 64 11.50 1.82 -2.84
N THR A 65 12.21 1.52 -1.75
CA THR A 65 12.33 0.17 -1.20
C THR A 65 11.91 0.18 0.26
N ARG A 66 11.17 -0.85 0.70
CA ARG A 66 10.82 -1.05 2.11
C ARG A 66 11.04 -2.50 2.50
N LYS A 67 11.50 -2.71 3.73
CA LYS A 67 11.59 -4.02 4.36
C LYS A 67 10.20 -4.48 4.80
N ASN A 68 9.86 -5.71 4.47
CA ASN A 68 8.65 -6.37 4.96
C ASN A 68 8.90 -6.98 6.34
N HIS A 69 7.90 -6.87 7.20
CA HIS A 69 7.84 -7.51 8.50
C HIS A 69 6.49 -8.20 8.59
N ASP A 70 6.47 -9.50 8.35
CA ASP A 70 5.24 -10.29 8.38
C ASP A 70 4.54 -10.14 9.74
N ARG A 71 3.23 -9.87 9.71
CA ARG A 71 2.36 -9.69 10.88
C ARG A 71 1.27 -10.75 10.95
N GLY A 72 1.34 -11.79 10.11
CA GLY A 72 0.30 -12.78 9.96
C GLY A 72 -0.90 -12.27 9.15
N ILE A 73 -1.82 -13.18 8.86
CA ILE A 73 -2.98 -12.89 8.03
C ILE A 73 -3.95 -11.97 8.78
N ASN A 74 -4.24 -10.81 8.20
CA ASN A 74 -5.30 -9.91 8.68
C ASN A 74 -6.10 -9.37 7.50
N MET A 75 -7.14 -10.12 7.11
CA MET A 75 -7.98 -9.75 5.98
C MET A 75 -8.75 -8.46 6.18
N HIS A 76 -8.99 -8.03 7.42
CA HIS A 76 -9.62 -6.74 7.68
C HIS A 76 -8.76 -5.58 7.17
N VAL A 77 -7.46 -5.62 7.45
CA VAL A 77 -6.52 -4.61 6.92
C VAL A 77 -6.46 -4.67 5.39
N VAL A 78 -6.41 -5.87 4.81
CA VAL A 78 -6.38 -6.05 3.35
C VAL A 78 -7.62 -5.42 2.70
N THR A 79 -8.81 -5.70 3.22
CA THR A 79 -10.07 -5.14 2.72
C THR A 79 -10.15 -3.62 2.93
N GLU A 80 -9.64 -3.09 4.04
CA GLU A 80 -9.61 -1.64 4.28
C GLU A 80 -8.71 -0.93 3.26
N VAL A 81 -7.52 -1.48 2.98
CA VAL A 81 -6.62 -0.96 1.93
C VAL A 81 -7.29 -1.03 0.55
N GLN A 82 -7.89 -2.17 0.19
CA GLN A 82 -8.65 -2.33 -1.06
C GLN A 82 -9.73 -1.25 -1.20
N HIS A 83 -10.51 -1.02 -0.15
CA HIS A 83 -11.57 -0.03 -0.16
C HIS A 83 -11.04 1.40 -0.36
N ILE A 84 -9.90 1.75 0.24
CA ILE A 84 -9.25 3.05 0.03
C ILE A 84 -8.82 3.21 -1.43
N VAL A 85 -8.24 2.18 -2.05
CA VAL A 85 -7.83 2.22 -3.47
C VAL A 85 -9.05 2.41 -4.38
N ILE A 86 -10.13 1.67 -4.15
CA ILE A 86 -11.38 1.82 -4.93
C ILE A 86 -11.94 3.25 -4.84
N LEU A 87 -11.94 3.84 -3.65
CA LEU A 87 -12.40 5.21 -3.45
C LEU A 87 -11.48 6.24 -4.14
N ALA A 88 -10.17 5.99 -4.16
CA ALA A 88 -9.20 6.82 -4.89
C ALA A 88 -9.46 6.75 -6.41
N GLU A 89 -9.71 5.56 -6.97
CA GLU A 89 -10.01 5.38 -8.40
C GLU A 89 -11.29 6.11 -8.82
N HIS A 90 -12.31 6.12 -7.95
CA HIS A 90 -13.53 6.90 -8.16
C HIS A 90 -13.36 8.40 -7.89
N LYS A 91 -12.14 8.89 -7.60
CA LYS A 91 -11.83 10.28 -7.29
C LYS A 91 -12.60 10.83 -6.08
N LEU A 92 -13.01 9.93 -5.17
CA LEU A 92 -13.69 10.27 -3.93
C LEU A 92 -12.71 10.57 -2.79
N LEU A 93 -11.42 10.28 -2.98
CA LEU A 93 -10.36 10.62 -2.05
C LEU A 93 -9.22 11.33 -2.76
N ASP A 94 -8.75 12.42 -2.17
CA ASP A 94 -7.49 13.04 -2.56
C ASP A 94 -6.28 12.39 -1.86
N LEU A 95 -5.09 12.84 -2.25
CA LEU A 95 -3.82 12.35 -1.71
C LEU A 95 -3.74 12.47 -0.17
N LYS A 96 -4.27 13.55 0.42
CA LYS A 96 -4.22 13.79 1.86
C LYS A 96 -5.21 12.90 2.61
N GLU A 97 -6.38 12.67 2.04
CA GLU A 97 -7.39 11.78 2.61
C GLU A 97 -6.91 10.33 2.62
N ILE A 98 -6.25 9.89 1.55
CA ILE A 98 -5.62 8.55 1.47
C ILE A 98 -4.52 8.43 2.54
N GLU A 99 -3.63 9.42 2.64
CA GLU A 99 -2.58 9.41 3.67
C GLU A 99 -3.18 9.34 5.08
N LYS A 100 -4.23 10.11 5.35
CA LYS A 100 -4.94 10.09 6.63
C LYS A 100 -5.53 8.73 6.94
N ARG A 101 -6.20 8.08 5.98
CA ARG A 101 -6.81 6.75 6.17
C ARG A 101 -5.75 5.68 6.36
N PHE A 102 -4.68 5.68 5.57
CA PHE A 102 -3.55 4.76 5.76
C PHE A 102 -2.90 4.89 7.14
N ASN A 103 -2.82 6.10 7.70
CA ASN A 103 -2.31 6.31 9.06
C ASN A 103 -3.29 5.85 10.16
N GLN A 104 -4.55 5.61 9.82
CA GLN A 104 -5.59 5.15 10.74
C GLN A 104 -5.76 3.63 10.75
N ILE A 105 -5.22 2.93 9.73
CA ILE A 105 -5.16 1.46 9.69
C ILE A 105 -4.34 0.99 10.90
N LYS A 106 -5.04 0.52 11.93
CA LYS A 106 -4.41 -0.07 13.12
C LYS A 106 -4.25 -1.57 12.89
N PRO A 107 -3.07 -2.16 13.17
CA PRO A 107 -3.02 -3.59 13.38
C PRO A 107 -3.89 -3.87 14.61
N ALA A 108 -4.88 -4.76 14.48
CA ALA A 108 -5.63 -5.23 15.63
C ALA A 108 -4.63 -5.81 16.64
N LEU A 109 -4.36 -5.07 17.72
CA LEU A 109 -3.57 -5.57 18.81
C LEU A 109 -4.40 -6.69 19.45
N LEU A 110 -3.98 -7.94 19.31
CA LEU A 110 -4.31 -8.94 20.32
C LEU A 110 -3.80 -8.39 21.65
N ASN A 111 -4.71 -8.21 22.60
CA ASN A 111 -4.39 -7.79 23.96
C ASN A 111 -3.32 -8.73 24.53
N LYS A 112 -2.17 -8.19 24.93
CA LYS A 112 -1.22 -8.89 25.79
C LYS A 112 -1.81 -8.97 27.21
N SER A 113 -2.78 -9.85 27.43
CA SER A 113 -3.33 -10.11 28.77
C SER A 113 -3.61 -11.58 29.09
N ASP A 114 -3.21 -12.53 28.24
CA ASP A 114 -3.41 -13.98 28.49
C ASP A 114 -2.09 -14.77 28.50
N PHE A 115 -1.08 -14.24 29.19
CA PHE A 115 -0.01 -15.07 29.78
C PHE A 115 0.07 -14.70 31.26
N GLY A 116 -0.91 -15.21 32.01
CA GLY A 116 -0.84 -15.39 33.46
C GLY A 116 -0.44 -16.81 33.79
#